data_AF-A0A0J8E7S3-F1
#
_entry.id   AF-A0A0J8E7S3-F1
#
_cell.length_a   1.000
_cell.length_b   1.000
_cell.length_c   1.000
_cell.angle_alpha   90.00
_cell.angle_beta   90.00
_cell.angle_gamma   90.00
#
_symmetry.space_group_name_H-M   'P 1'
#
loop_
_entity.id
_entity.type
_entity.pdbx_description
1 polymer ?
#
loop_
_entity_poly.entity_id
_entity_poly.type
_entity_poly.pdbx_seq_one_letter_code
_entity_poly.pdbx_strand_id
1 'polypeptide(L)'
;MSTQEVADSRYKSDKLPAHLRKDPSEAALKSWFSNFGWVWLCQITNNSSNTVKFYNPYYDVSGEIAPGTTESYNSKCYIPLWSYSKRYEITYYNKAFKEWKKMTIKDLEGNWWLSFEHDGVGEDIRAVRPQAIVTVSGINLTITESGYEIYSVSRGCLNSRFSFQAN
;
A
#
# COMPACT_ATOMS: atom_id res chain seq x y z
N MET A 1 4.08 1.38 36.98
CA MET A 1 4.12 2.26 35.79
C MET A 1 2.91 1.90 34.93
N SER A 2 2.16 2.90 34.49
CA SER A 2 0.76 2.83 34.06
C SER A 2 0.53 2.10 32.74
N THR A 3 -0.36 1.10 32.79
CA THR A 3 -0.99 0.38 31.69
C THR A 3 -2.05 1.24 30.99
N GLN A 4 -1.59 2.24 30.23
CA GLN A 4 -2.37 2.84 29.14
C GLN A 4 -1.62 2.56 27.84
N GLU A 5 -1.49 1.28 27.49
CA GLU A 5 -1.49 0.95 26.06
C GLU A 5 -2.87 1.36 25.56
N VAL A 6 -2.88 2.36 24.68
CA VAL A 6 -4.07 2.87 24.01
C VAL A 6 -4.84 1.66 23.47
N ALA A 7 -5.95 1.32 24.13
CA ALA A 7 -6.84 0.27 23.66
C ALA A 7 -7.29 0.67 22.27
N ASP A 8 -6.74 -0.01 21.28
CA ASP A 8 -6.94 0.23 19.86
C ASP A 8 -8.43 0.47 19.57
N SER A 9 -8.75 1.63 19.02
CA SER A 9 -10.13 2.05 18.78
C SER A 9 -10.90 1.07 17.88
N ARG A 10 -10.19 0.20 17.13
CA ARG A 10 -10.73 -0.90 16.32
C ARG A 10 -11.46 -1.96 17.16
N TYR A 11 -11.22 -2.05 18.46
CA TYR A 11 -11.91 -3.00 19.36
C TYR A 11 -13.38 -2.67 19.63
N LYS A 12 -13.87 -1.47 19.23
CA LYS A 12 -15.16 -0.95 19.72
C LYS A 12 -16.29 -0.86 18.70
N SER A 13 -16.05 -0.94 17.39
CA SER A 13 -17.08 -0.59 16.39
C SER A 13 -17.68 -1.74 15.57
N ASP A 14 -17.04 -2.91 15.47
CA ASP A 14 -17.51 -3.94 14.54
C ASP A 14 -18.10 -5.17 15.24
N LYS A 15 -19.28 -5.60 14.78
CA LYS A 15 -19.88 -6.88 15.18
C LYS A 15 -18.92 -8.01 14.81
N LEU A 16 -18.29 -8.61 15.81
CA LEU A 16 -17.36 -9.72 15.64
C LEU A 16 -18.05 -10.91 14.94
N PRO A 17 -17.34 -11.64 14.05
CA PRO A 17 -17.85 -12.86 13.42
C PRO A 17 -18.38 -13.88 14.44
N ALA A 18 -19.48 -14.56 14.10
CA ALA A 18 -20.17 -15.50 14.99
C ALA A 18 -19.29 -16.68 15.50
N HIS A 19 -18.21 -17.01 14.79
CA HIS A 19 -17.29 -18.08 15.15
C HIS A 19 -16.24 -17.68 16.21
N LEU A 20 -16.07 -16.39 16.50
CA LEU A 20 -15.13 -15.90 17.54
C LEU A 20 -15.70 -16.01 18.97
N ARG A 21 -16.87 -16.66 19.14
CA ARG A 21 -17.64 -16.75 20.39
C ARG A 21 -18.07 -15.36 20.90
N LYS A 22 -18.96 -15.32 21.90
CA LYS A 22 -19.52 -14.07 22.44
C LYS A 22 -18.49 -13.20 23.17
N ASP A 23 -17.38 -13.80 23.64
CA ASP A 23 -16.27 -13.13 24.31
C ASP A 23 -14.93 -13.77 23.86
N PRO A 24 -14.38 -13.36 22.71
CA PRO A 24 -13.04 -13.81 22.31
C PRO A 24 -11.99 -13.26 23.28
N SER A 25 -10.95 -14.06 23.55
CA SER A 25 -9.81 -13.61 24.35
C SER A 25 -9.08 -12.46 23.65
N GLU A 26 -8.38 -11.63 24.42
CA GLU A 26 -7.55 -10.55 23.88
C GLU A 26 -6.52 -11.07 22.86
N ALA A 27 -5.96 -12.27 23.08
CA ALA A 27 -5.07 -12.94 22.14
C ALA A 27 -5.77 -13.37 20.84
N ALA A 28 -7.04 -13.82 20.91
CA ALA A 28 -7.82 -14.18 19.74
C ALA A 28 -8.24 -12.94 18.93
N LEU A 29 -8.61 -11.85 19.60
CA LEU A 29 -8.86 -10.56 18.98
C LEU A 29 -7.59 -10.00 18.35
N LYS A 30 -6.47 -9.99 19.08
CA LYS A 30 -5.16 -9.58 18.57
C LYS A 30 -4.76 -10.43 17.36
N SER A 31 -4.93 -11.75 17.39
CA SER A 31 -4.64 -12.65 16.27
C SER A 31 -5.56 -12.41 15.05
N TRP A 32 -6.85 -12.16 15.29
CA TRP A 32 -7.81 -11.86 14.22
C TRP A 32 -7.50 -10.53 13.53
N PHE A 33 -7.28 -9.48 14.33
CA PHE A 33 -6.97 -8.14 13.82
C PHE A 33 -5.52 -7.98 13.37
N SER A 34 -4.57 -8.76 13.90
CA SER A 34 -3.19 -8.81 13.38
C SER A 34 -3.11 -9.46 12.00
N ASN A 35 -4.15 -10.21 11.61
CA ASN A 35 -4.26 -10.87 10.31
C ASN A 35 -5.19 -10.13 9.34
N PHE A 36 -5.69 -8.95 9.70
CA PHE A 36 -6.47 -8.10 8.80
C PHE A 36 -5.58 -7.03 8.16
N GLY A 37 -5.75 -6.78 6.87
CA GLY A 37 -5.35 -5.50 6.29
C GLY A 37 -4.03 -5.44 5.52
N TRP A 38 -3.30 -6.54 5.36
CA TRP A 38 -1.94 -6.44 4.82
C TRP A 38 -1.98 -6.23 3.31
N VAL A 39 -1.39 -5.13 2.84
CA VAL A 39 -1.29 -4.85 1.42
C VAL A 39 0.09 -5.21 0.87
N TRP A 40 0.10 -5.95 -0.24
CA TRP A 40 1.30 -6.27 -1.01
C TRP A 40 1.40 -5.40 -2.25
N LEU A 41 2.58 -4.81 -2.47
CA LEU A 41 2.94 -4.40 -3.82
C LEU A 41 3.40 -5.65 -4.56
N CYS A 42 2.70 -6.02 -5.62
CA CYS A 42 2.99 -7.22 -6.41
C CYS A 42 4.01 -6.95 -7.50
N GLN A 43 3.87 -5.82 -8.21
CA GLN A 43 4.75 -5.42 -9.29
C GLN A 43 4.65 -3.91 -9.54
N ILE A 44 5.68 -3.36 -10.17
CA ILE A 44 5.72 -2.00 -10.70
C ILE A 44 5.94 -2.08 -12.20
N THR A 45 5.01 -1.52 -12.98
CA THR A 45 5.12 -1.37 -14.43
C THR A 45 5.53 0.05 -14.78
N ASN A 46 6.58 0.23 -15.57
CA ASN A 46 7.00 1.54 -16.06
C ASN A 46 6.47 1.78 -17.49
N ASN A 47 5.37 2.52 -17.59
CA ASN A 47 4.79 2.98 -18.85
C ASN A 47 5.19 4.44 -19.19
N SER A 48 6.25 4.97 -18.56
CA SER A 48 6.80 6.29 -18.88
C SER A 48 8.01 6.17 -19.83
N SER A 49 8.46 7.29 -20.38
CA SER A 49 9.68 7.31 -21.19
C SER A 49 10.98 7.43 -20.39
N ASN A 50 10.91 7.48 -19.05
CA ASN A 50 12.06 7.68 -18.18
C ASN A 50 12.26 6.46 -17.28
N THR A 51 13.50 6.23 -16.84
CA THR A 51 13.77 5.17 -15.85
C THR A 51 13.09 5.50 -14.52
N VAL A 52 12.34 4.54 -14.00
CA VAL A 52 11.76 4.58 -12.65
C VAL A 52 12.74 3.95 -11.67
N LYS A 53 12.89 4.54 -10.49
CA LYS A 53 13.67 3.94 -9.40
C LYS A 53 12.74 3.58 -8.26
N PHE A 54 13.05 2.52 -7.54
CA PHE A 54 12.33 2.16 -6.32
C PHE A 54 13.29 1.75 -5.21
N TYR A 55 12.80 1.88 -3.97
CA TYR A 55 13.40 1.32 -2.78
C TYR A 55 12.39 0.43 -2.07
N ASN A 56 12.75 -0.83 -1.87
CA ASN A 56 12.00 -1.82 -1.12
C ASN A 56 12.56 -1.90 0.31
N PRO A 57 11.82 -1.41 1.33
CA PRO A 57 12.30 -1.32 2.70
C PRO A 57 12.34 -2.67 3.42
N TYR A 58 11.62 -3.68 2.92
CA TYR A 58 11.53 -4.98 3.53
C TYR A 58 12.79 -5.81 3.28
N TYR A 59 13.35 -5.72 2.07
CA TYR A 59 14.60 -6.39 1.69
C TYR A 59 15.82 -5.47 1.72
N ASP A 60 15.61 -4.18 1.97
CA ASP A 60 16.65 -3.15 1.91
C ASP A 60 17.35 -3.08 0.53
N VAL A 61 16.54 -3.19 -0.53
CA VAL A 61 17.02 -3.25 -1.92
C VAL A 61 16.47 -2.07 -2.70
N SER A 62 17.35 -1.43 -3.48
CA SER A 62 16.97 -0.45 -4.50
C SER A 62 17.06 -1.07 -5.89
N GLY A 63 16.20 -0.63 -6.81
CA GLY A 63 16.21 -1.08 -8.19
C GLY A 63 15.79 -0.01 -9.17
N GLU A 64 16.05 -0.28 -10.45
CA GLU A 64 15.68 0.57 -11.57
C GLU A 64 14.81 -0.24 -12.55
N ILE A 65 13.82 0.43 -13.13
CA ILE A 65 12.86 -0.16 -14.07
C ILE A 65 12.94 0.66 -15.35
N ALA A 66 13.48 0.06 -16.41
CA ALA A 66 13.60 0.69 -17.71
C ALA A 66 12.22 1.04 -18.31
N PRO A 67 12.15 2.00 -19.26
CA PRO A 67 10.92 2.30 -19.99
C PRO A 67 10.31 1.05 -20.63
N GLY A 68 8.99 0.86 -20.47
CA GLY A 68 8.24 -0.25 -21.07
C GLY A 68 8.39 -1.61 -20.38
N THR A 69 9.07 -1.69 -19.23
CA THR A 69 9.28 -2.94 -18.50
C THR A 69 8.51 -3.01 -17.18
N THR A 70 8.37 -4.22 -16.65
CA THR A 70 7.75 -4.49 -15.35
C THR A 70 8.76 -5.19 -14.45
N GLU A 71 8.88 -4.72 -13.21
CA GLU A 71 9.64 -5.36 -12.14
C GLU A 71 8.65 -5.96 -11.13
N SER A 72 8.89 -7.20 -10.72
CA SER A 72 7.99 -7.96 -9.84
C SER A 72 8.72 -8.86 -8.84
N TYR A 73 10.05 -8.91 -8.90
CA TYR A 73 10.88 -9.73 -8.04
C TYR A 73 11.39 -8.89 -6.88
N ASN A 74 12.23 -7.88 -7.16
CA ASN A 74 12.83 -7.04 -6.13
C ASN A 74 11.86 -5.99 -5.57
N SER A 75 10.82 -5.63 -6.32
CA SER A 75 9.81 -4.65 -5.91
C SER A 75 8.69 -5.25 -5.04
N LYS A 76 8.59 -6.58 -4.96
CA LYS A 76 7.45 -7.24 -4.35
C LYS A 76 7.61 -7.38 -2.84
N CYS A 77 6.75 -6.74 -2.04
CA CYS A 77 6.76 -6.92 -0.58
C CYS A 77 5.47 -6.40 0.08
N TYR A 78 5.39 -6.58 1.40
CA TYR A 78 4.45 -5.85 2.25
C TYR A 78 4.76 -4.36 2.22
N ILE A 79 3.73 -3.55 2.02
CA ILE A 79 3.84 -2.12 2.29
C ILE A 79 3.97 -1.96 3.81
N PRO A 80 5.00 -1.25 4.30
CA PRO A 80 5.19 -1.07 5.73
C PRO A 80 4.06 -0.20 6.32
N LEU A 81 3.66 -0.56 7.55
CA LEU A 81 2.78 0.28 8.36
C LEU A 81 3.37 1.68 8.56
N TRP A 82 2.51 2.67 8.73
CA TRP A 82 2.96 4.04 8.98
C TRP A 82 3.86 4.18 10.22
N SER A 83 3.70 3.36 11.25
CA SER A 83 4.59 3.37 12.42
C SER A 83 6.02 2.88 12.14
N TYR A 84 6.27 2.24 10.99
CA TYR A 84 7.59 1.72 10.64
C TYR A 84 8.57 2.83 10.22
N SER A 85 9.86 2.69 10.54
CA SER A 85 10.84 3.74 10.26
C SER A 85 11.27 3.85 8.80
N LYS A 86 11.23 2.73 8.05
CA LYS A 86 11.56 2.68 6.62
C LYS A 86 10.29 2.73 5.76
N ARG A 87 10.42 3.28 4.55
CA ARG A 87 9.29 3.52 3.63
C ARG A 87 9.52 2.85 2.29
N TYR A 88 8.43 2.47 1.63
CA TYR A 88 8.49 2.07 0.22
C TYR A 88 8.49 3.33 -0.62
N GLU A 89 9.54 3.53 -1.40
CA GLU A 89 9.76 4.76 -2.15
C GLU A 89 9.86 4.47 -3.65
N ILE A 90 9.28 5.36 -4.45
CA ILE A 90 9.34 5.29 -5.91
C ILE A 90 9.65 6.68 -6.46
N THR A 91 10.69 6.77 -7.27
CA THR A 91 11.10 8.01 -7.91
C THR A 91 10.88 7.92 -9.41
N TYR A 92 10.15 8.88 -9.97
CA TYR A 92 9.82 8.94 -11.39
C TYR A 92 9.79 10.38 -11.90
N TYR A 93 10.03 10.58 -13.20
CA TYR A 93 9.93 11.90 -13.81
C TYR A 93 8.50 12.16 -14.27
N ASN A 94 7.88 13.21 -13.74
CA ASN A 94 6.53 13.62 -14.12
C ASN A 94 6.59 14.68 -15.22
N LYS A 95 6.11 14.37 -16.43
CA LYS A 95 6.13 15.30 -17.57
C LYS A 95 5.15 16.45 -17.45
N ALA A 96 4.07 16.32 -16.69
CA ALA A 96 3.10 17.40 -16.49
C ALA A 96 3.72 18.54 -15.66
N PHE A 97 4.44 18.18 -14.59
CA PHE A 97 5.15 19.13 -13.72
C PHE A 97 6.61 19.37 -14.14
N LYS A 98 7.12 18.60 -15.11
CA LYS A 98 8.50 18.64 -15.63
C LYS A 98 9.57 18.46 -14.55
N GLU A 99 9.30 17.63 -13.55
CA GLU A 99 10.20 17.42 -12.42
C GLU A 99 10.23 15.96 -11.95
N TRP A 100 11.27 15.61 -11.20
CA TRP A 100 11.37 14.33 -10.52
C TRP A 100 10.49 14.33 -9.28
N LYS A 101 9.58 13.36 -9.20
CA LYS A 101 8.72 13.12 -8.05
C LYS A 101 9.22 11.91 -7.28
N LYS A 102 9.25 12.02 -5.96
CA LYS A 102 9.39 10.90 -5.04
C LYS A 102 8.01 10.63 -4.42
N MET A 103 7.54 9.40 -4.57
CA MET A 103 6.33 8.89 -3.98
C MET A 103 6.67 7.95 -2.83
N THR A 104 6.02 8.13 -1.70
CA THR A 104 6.10 7.22 -0.56
C THR A 104 4.77 6.49 -0.40
N ILE A 105 4.81 5.15 -0.40
CA ILE A 105 3.63 4.31 -0.19
C ILE A 105 3.54 3.92 1.29
N LYS A 106 2.39 4.16 1.91
CA LYS A 106 2.15 3.96 3.34
C LYS A 106 0.92 3.09 3.55
N ASP A 107 1.02 2.08 4.41
CA ASP A 107 -0.15 1.38 4.92
C ASP A 107 -0.70 2.12 6.15
N LEU A 108 -1.96 2.53 6.07
CA LEU A 108 -2.66 3.28 7.11
C LEU A 108 -3.27 2.32 8.15
N GLU A 109 -2.37 1.72 8.92
CA GLU A 109 -2.65 0.96 10.14
C GLU A 109 -3.44 -0.35 9.94
N GLY A 110 -3.23 -1.06 8.82
CA GLY A 110 -3.83 -2.37 8.57
C GLY A 110 -5.34 -2.32 8.34
N ASN A 111 -5.84 -1.19 7.83
CA ASN A 111 -7.26 -0.97 7.59
C ASN A 111 -7.64 -1.09 6.10
N TRP A 112 -6.76 -1.70 5.28
CA TRP A 112 -6.86 -1.73 3.82
C TRP A 112 -6.82 -0.36 3.16
N TRP A 113 -6.22 0.63 3.80
CA TRP A 113 -6.04 1.96 3.23
C TRP A 113 -4.57 2.20 2.95
N LEU A 114 -4.27 2.59 1.72
CA LEU A 114 -2.94 3.01 1.32
C LEU A 114 -2.93 4.51 1.09
N SER A 115 -1.85 5.14 1.52
CA SER A 115 -1.50 6.50 1.16
C SER A 115 -0.34 6.51 0.16
N PHE A 116 -0.42 7.40 -0.82
CA PHE A 116 0.57 7.67 -1.84
C PHE A 116 0.96 9.15 -1.74
N GLU A 117 1.91 9.43 -0.85
CA GLU A 117 2.37 10.78 -0.57
C GLU A 117 3.45 11.21 -1.58
N HIS A 118 3.31 12.43 -2.09
CA HIS A 118 4.29 13.05 -2.98
C HIS A 118 4.77 14.37 -2.36
N ASP A 119 6.02 14.72 -2.61
CA ASP A 119 6.53 16.03 -2.22
C ASP A 119 5.78 17.14 -2.99
N GLY A 120 5.15 18.04 -2.23
CA GLY A 120 4.48 19.25 -2.74
C GLY A 120 3.13 19.03 -3.44
N VAL A 121 2.63 17.80 -3.50
CA VAL A 121 1.35 17.44 -4.12
C VAL A 121 0.66 16.53 -3.11
N GLY A 122 -0.48 16.94 -2.56
CA GLY A 122 -1.10 16.33 -1.39
C GLY A 122 -1.24 14.79 -1.42
N GLU A 123 -1.52 14.23 -0.25
CA GLU A 123 -1.62 12.78 -0.04
C GLU A 123 -2.83 12.18 -0.79
N ASP A 124 -2.60 11.19 -1.68
CA ASP A 124 -3.68 10.39 -2.27
C ASP A 124 -3.94 9.15 -1.42
N ILE A 125 -5.14 9.04 -0.86
CA ILE A 125 -5.55 7.94 0.02
C ILE A 125 -6.56 7.04 -0.70
N ARG A 126 -6.25 5.74 -0.76
CA ARG A 126 -7.03 4.75 -1.50
C ARG A 126 -7.34 3.52 -0.65
N ALA A 127 -8.60 3.10 -0.69
CA ALA A 127 -9.03 1.82 -0.15
C ALA A 127 -8.66 0.68 -1.11
N VAL A 128 -7.96 -0.32 -0.58
CA VAL A 128 -7.74 -1.64 -1.17
C VAL A 128 -8.95 -2.50 -0.81
N ARG A 129 -9.60 -3.07 -1.83
CA ARG A 129 -10.80 -3.90 -1.61
C ARG A 129 -10.44 -5.37 -1.78
N PRO A 130 -10.14 -6.10 -0.70
CA PRO A 130 -9.90 -7.53 -0.78
C PRO A 130 -11.14 -8.28 -1.29
N GLN A 131 -10.95 -9.31 -2.11
CA GLN A 131 -12.00 -10.29 -2.39
C GLN A 131 -12.15 -11.19 -1.15
N ALA A 132 -13.25 -10.99 -0.41
CA ALA A 132 -13.78 -11.80 0.69
C ALA A 132 -12.78 -12.59 1.57
N ILE A 133 -12.69 -12.23 2.86
CA ILE A 133 -11.95 -12.94 3.93
C ILE A 133 -10.54 -13.38 3.49
N VAL A 134 -9.70 -12.41 3.14
CA VAL A 134 -8.27 -12.63 2.91
C VAL A 134 -7.45 -11.81 3.90
N THR A 135 -6.33 -12.39 4.33
CA THR A 135 -5.39 -11.72 5.24
C THR A 135 -4.44 -10.77 4.51
N VAL A 136 -4.26 -10.98 3.20
CA VAL A 136 -3.40 -10.18 2.32
C VAL A 136 -4.13 -9.83 1.03
N SER A 137 -3.95 -8.61 0.52
CA SER A 137 -4.41 -8.19 -0.80
C SER A 137 -3.28 -7.54 -1.58
N GLY A 138 -3.15 -7.88 -2.86
CA GLY A 138 -2.12 -7.34 -3.73
C GLY A 138 -2.59 -6.09 -4.48
N ILE A 139 -1.65 -5.19 -4.76
CA ILE A 139 -1.81 -4.10 -5.70
C ILE A 139 -0.71 -4.18 -6.77
N ASN A 140 -1.04 -3.80 -7.99
CA ASN A 140 -0.07 -3.49 -9.04
C ASN A 140 -0.03 -1.98 -9.20
N LEU A 141 1.17 -1.45 -9.36
CA LEU A 141 1.38 -0.02 -9.60
C LEU A 141 1.92 0.16 -11.02
N THR A 142 1.32 1.08 -11.77
CA THR A 142 1.81 1.49 -13.09
C THR A 142 2.24 2.95 -13.02
N ILE A 143 3.51 3.24 -13.29
CA ILE A 143 4.00 4.61 -13.44
C ILE A 143 3.78 5.04 -14.89
N THR A 144 3.19 6.21 -15.09
CA THR A 144 2.90 6.79 -16.41
C THR A 144 3.71 8.07 -16.61
N GLU A 145 3.60 8.66 -17.79
CA GLU A 145 4.28 9.93 -18.11
C GLU A 145 3.89 11.09 -17.19
N SER A 146 2.71 11.05 -16.58
CA SER A 146 2.13 12.16 -15.84
C SER A 146 1.74 11.81 -14.40
N GLY A 147 2.04 10.59 -13.94
CA GLY A 147 1.67 10.15 -12.60
C GLY A 147 1.73 8.64 -12.45
N TYR A 148 0.69 8.08 -11.84
CA TYR A 148 0.61 6.66 -11.54
C TYR A 148 -0.84 6.16 -11.47
N GLU A 149 -0.98 4.86 -11.68
CA GLU A 149 -2.24 4.13 -11.62
C GLU A 149 -2.09 2.91 -10.71
N ILE A 150 -3.13 2.61 -9.95
CA ILE A 150 -3.13 1.47 -9.04
C ILE A 150 -4.25 0.53 -9.44
N TYR A 151 -3.90 -0.75 -9.51
CA TYR A 151 -4.81 -1.82 -9.84
C TYR A 151 -4.85 -2.81 -8.68
N SER A 152 -6.03 -3.04 -8.10
CA SER A 152 -6.17 -4.07 -7.09
C SER A 152 -6.07 -5.45 -7.75
N VAL A 153 -5.18 -6.29 -7.24
CA VAL A 153 -5.07 -7.70 -7.61
C VAL A 153 -6.04 -8.47 -6.73
N SER A 154 -7.28 -8.53 -7.19
CA SER A 154 -8.20 -9.55 -6.73
C SER A 154 -7.87 -10.87 -7.44
N ARG A 155 -8.04 -12.04 -6.81
CA ARG A 155 -7.93 -13.34 -7.52
C ARG A 155 -9.11 -13.43 -8.51
N GLY A 156 -9.04 -12.68 -9.62
CA GLY A 156 -10.03 -12.74 -10.69
C GLY A 156 -10.10 -11.52 -11.60
N CYS A 157 -9.97 -10.29 -11.10
CA CYS A 157 -10.14 -9.09 -11.94
C CYS A 157 -9.30 -7.90 -11.46
N LEU A 158 -8.54 -7.29 -12.38
CA LEU A 158 -7.92 -5.98 -12.22
C LEU A 158 -9.03 -4.92 -12.19
N ASN A 159 -9.33 -4.34 -11.03
CA ASN A 159 -10.12 -3.13 -10.97
C ASN A 159 -9.18 -1.92 -11.03
N SER A 160 -9.31 -1.09 -12.06
CA SER A 160 -8.49 0.10 -12.28
C SER A 160 -9.07 1.32 -11.57
N ARG A 161 -8.20 2.17 -11.01
CA ARG A 161 -8.54 3.55 -10.62
C ARG A 161 -7.42 4.49 -11.04
N PHE A 162 -7.73 5.47 -11.88
CA PHE A 162 -6.81 6.54 -12.26
C PHE A 162 -6.63 7.53 -11.09
N SER A 163 -5.41 8.02 -10.89
CA SER A 163 -5.08 9.12 -9.97
C SER A 163 -4.54 10.26 -10.79
N PHE A 164 -5.24 11.39 -10.77
CA PHE A 164 -4.73 12.65 -11.26
C PHE A 164 -5.24 13.76 -10.36
N GLN A 165 -4.35 14.63 -9.90
CA GLN A 165 -4.69 16.02 -9.61
C GLN A 165 -3.53 16.92 -10.01
N ALA A 166 -3.80 17.79 -10.98
CA ALA A 166 -3.09 19.04 -11.19
C ALA A 166 -4.20 20.10 -11.37
N ASN A 167 -4.16 21.16 -10.57
CA ASN A 167 -4.78 22.43 -10.91
C ASN A 167 -3.70 23.35 -11.44
#